data_AF-A0A1Q2HRV2-F1
#
_entry.id   AF-A0A1Q2HRV2-F1
#
_cell.length_a   1.000
_cell.length_b   1.000
_cell.length_c   1.000
_cell.angle_alpha   90.00
_cell.angle_beta   90.00
_cell.angle_gamma   90.00
#
_symmetry.space_group_name_H-M   'P 1'
#
loop_
_entity.id
_entity.type
_entity.pdbx_description
1 polymer ?
#
loop_
_entity_poly.entity_id
_entity_poly.type
_entity_poly.pdbx_seq_one_letter_code
_entity_poly.pdbx_strand_id
1 'polypeptide(L)'
;MRFLPVVFLSAMLAGLCIAQPEGKDAKAKSMLEDVKAAISAREDFLKNGRPERPDYRSAPNDQVRQQMFEKYRSRFQDYRDQVWKKSLDVLDKSRKLYNKYPRTKQAERIIPEAVNILGLIGSDPQTAAEFEDFYTKLLKHNSVGKRFIETLLEYRVRRMGSIIQSETVTGEDKSAEVKEQVEKLIEDIDSVAGRFKGVETFPNTALTLAQEMMYYEPSLAEPLVEVCEKYGGEMVKEKLAGLKKKLDMLGSKLEMNLETLDGKEISLSDYRGDVVLVDFWATWCGPCVEKVPHLKDVYEKYSDKGFEILAISLDNSKEDLKNFIKEHEMEWPQHFDGKSWENEYVKKFNIRGIPTMWLVDKKGRLADMNASSRLEEKVKELMQ
;
A
#
# COMPACT_ATOMS: atom_id res chain seq x y z
N MET A 1 73.32 5.79 23.90
CA MET A 1 72.12 6.49 24.42
C MET A 1 70.90 5.89 23.74
N ARG A 2 70.03 5.25 24.53
CA ARG A 2 68.88 4.46 24.06
C ARG A 2 67.74 5.36 23.57
N PHE A 3 67.11 4.95 22.47
CA PHE A 3 65.74 5.34 22.09
C PHE A 3 64.73 4.87 23.14
N LEU A 4 63.72 5.70 23.45
CA LEU A 4 62.43 5.24 23.99
C LEU A 4 61.27 6.21 23.65
N PRO A 5 60.03 5.70 23.45
CA PRO A 5 58.84 6.46 23.04
C PRO A 5 57.70 6.50 24.10
N VAL A 6 56.62 7.21 23.75
CA VAL A 6 55.22 7.17 24.26
C VAL A 6 54.91 7.79 25.64
N VAL A 7 53.81 8.58 25.66
CA VAL A 7 52.72 8.61 26.67
C VAL A 7 52.41 10.02 27.29
N PHE A 8 51.14 10.40 27.16
CA PHE A 8 50.36 11.42 27.91
C PHE A 8 50.72 12.92 27.80
N LEU A 9 49.93 13.65 27.00
CA LEU A 9 49.49 15.00 27.36
C LEU A 9 47.96 14.99 27.51
N SER A 10 47.51 14.68 28.72
CA SER A 10 46.13 14.91 29.16
C SER A 10 46.01 16.36 29.65
N ALA A 11 45.43 17.24 28.83
CA ALA A 11 44.91 18.51 29.31
C ALA A 11 43.76 18.99 28.41
N MET A 12 42.67 19.39 29.05
CA MET A 12 41.57 20.22 28.53
C MET A 12 40.50 19.58 27.63
N LEU A 13 39.66 18.73 28.21
CA LEU A 13 38.22 18.67 27.88
C LEU A 13 37.43 18.35 29.16
N ALA A 14 37.46 19.27 30.12
CA ALA A 14 36.52 19.29 31.22
C ALA A 14 35.79 20.63 31.18
N GLY A 15 34.47 20.60 31.21
CA GLY A 15 33.69 21.75 31.68
C GLY A 15 32.94 22.57 30.63
N LEU A 16 32.17 21.92 29.75
CA LEU A 16 30.86 22.45 29.35
C LEU A 16 29.79 21.38 29.62
N CYS A 17 29.80 20.85 30.85
CA CYS A 17 28.59 20.31 31.45
C CYS A 17 27.65 21.49 31.68
N ILE A 18 26.72 21.71 30.75
CA ILE A 18 25.51 22.46 31.05
C ILE A 18 24.83 21.67 32.17
N ALA A 19 24.95 22.12 33.41
CA ALA A 19 24.21 21.57 34.53
C ALA A 19 22.72 21.64 34.17
N GLN A 20 22.11 20.49 33.87
CA GLN A 20 20.66 20.44 33.80
C GLN A 20 20.13 20.66 35.22
N PRO A 21 19.17 21.58 35.43
CA PRO A 21 18.67 21.87 36.76
C PRO A 21 18.05 20.60 37.34
N GLU A 22 18.53 20.17 38.51
CA GLU A 22 18.24 18.87 39.16
C GLU A 22 16.72 18.55 39.25
N GLY A 23 15.86 19.57 39.28
CA GLY A 23 14.40 19.41 39.29
C GLY A 23 13.76 18.98 37.96
N LYS A 24 14.42 19.14 36.80
CA LYS A 24 13.90 18.69 35.49
C LYS A 24 14.07 17.18 35.30
N ASP A 25 15.21 16.63 35.72
CA ASP A 25 15.49 15.19 35.59
C ASP A 25 14.59 14.34 36.49
N ALA A 26 14.36 14.77 37.73
CA ALA A 26 13.43 14.11 38.65
C ALA A 26 11.99 14.05 38.11
N LYS A 27 11.51 15.15 37.50
CA LYS A 27 10.18 15.19 36.88
C LYS A 27 10.10 14.32 35.63
N ALA A 28 11.13 14.30 34.79
CA ALA A 28 11.20 13.42 33.63
C ALA A 28 11.21 11.94 34.05
N LYS A 29 11.90 11.60 35.15
CA LYS A 29 11.90 10.26 35.74
C LYS A 29 10.52 9.84 36.22
N SER A 30 9.80 10.72 36.92
CA SER A 30 8.42 10.46 37.34
C SER A 30 7.51 10.14 36.15
N MET A 31 7.55 10.98 35.09
CA MET A 31 6.76 10.75 33.89
C MET A 31 7.15 9.46 33.15
N LEU A 32 8.43 9.06 33.18
CA LEU A 32 8.86 7.79 32.61
C LEU A 32 8.25 6.60 33.37
N GLU A 33 8.14 6.66 34.70
CA GLU A 33 7.47 5.60 35.47
C GLU A 33 5.98 5.50 35.12
N ASP A 34 5.30 6.63 34.86
CA ASP A 34 3.91 6.62 34.38
C ASP A 34 3.77 5.94 33.00
N VAL A 35 4.74 6.15 32.10
CA VAL A 35 4.78 5.48 30.79
C VAL A 35 5.00 3.98 30.98
N LYS A 36 5.96 3.57 31.81
CA LYS A 36 6.22 2.14 32.09
C LYS A 36 5.03 1.44 32.72
N ALA A 37 4.33 2.10 33.63
CA ALA A 37 3.11 1.57 34.23
C ALA A 37 2.02 1.33 33.15
N ALA A 38 1.89 2.24 32.19
CA ALA A 38 0.97 2.07 31.06
C ALA A 38 1.38 0.89 30.15
N ILE A 39 2.68 0.74 29.88
CA ILE A 39 3.24 -0.40 29.12
C ILE A 39 2.92 -1.72 29.83
N SER A 40 3.24 -1.84 31.12
CA SER A 40 2.95 -3.03 31.92
C SER A 40 1.46 -3.38 31.89
N ALA A 41 0.58 -2.37 32.09
CA ALA A 41 -0.86 -2.58 32.06
C ALA A 41 -1.39 -3.02 30.69
N ARG A 42 -0.71 -2.66 29.60
CA ARG A 42 -1.00 -3.11 28.24
C ARG A 42 -0.52 -4.55 28.02
N GLU A 43 0.71 -4.86 28.40
CA GLU A 43 1.30 -6.20 28.27
C GLU A 43 0.53 -7.25 29.08
N ASP A 44 0.17 -6.92 30.32
CA ASP A 44 -0.65 -7.78 31.17
C ASP A 44 -2.02 -8.06 30.55
N PHE A 45 -2.62 -7.05 29.91
CA PHE A 45 -3.91 -7.22 29.23
C PHE A 45 -3.78 -8.02 27.93
N LEU A 46 -2.73 -7.82 27.14
CA LEU A 46 -2.45 -8.63 25.95
C LEU A 46 -2.27 -10.11 26.31
N LYS A 47 -1.63 -10.38 27.45
CA LYS A 47 -1.38 -11.75 27.92
C LYS A 47 -2.62 -12.42 28.49
N ASN A 48 -3.38 -11.70 29.33
CA ASN A 48 -4.43 -12.30 30.16
C ASN A 48 -5.87 -11.95 29.72
N GLY A 49 -6.04 -10.92 28.88
CA GLY A 49 -7.36 -10.42 28.46
C GLY A 49 -7.91 -11.06 27.18
N ARG A 50 -7.10 -11.84 26.45
CA ARG A 50 -7.54 -12.43 25.17
C ARG A 50 -8.60 -13.52 25.42
N PRO A 51 -9.80 -13.42 24.80
CA PRO A 51 -10.82 -14.43 25.00
C PRO A 51 -10.44 -15.75 24.34
N GLU A 52 -10.74 -16.86 25.01
CA GLU A 52 -10.51 -18.20 24.49
C GLU A 52 -11.39 -18.49 23.26
N ARG A 53 -10.77 -19.07 22.24
CA ARG A 53 -11.45 -19.49 21.02
C ARG A 53 -12.31 -20.73 21.32
N PRO A 54 -13.63 -20.71 21.06
CA PRO A 54 -14.48 -21.88 21.24
C PRO A 54 -14.08 -23.03 20.32
N ASP A 55 -14.29 -24.27 20.76
CA ASP A 55 -14.24 -25.43 19.86
C ASP A 55 -15.53 -25.52 19.03
N TYR A 56 -15.51 -24.93 17.83
CA TYR A 56 -16.64 -24.93 16.90
C TYR A 56 -17.05 -26.33 16.40
N ARG A 57 -16.18 -27.34 16.51
CA ARG A 57 -16.49 -28.72 16.09
C ARG A 57 -17.40 -29.42 17.08
N SER A 58 -17.36 -29.00 18.35
CA SER A 58 -18.25 -29.49 19.40
C SER A 58 -19.70 -29.00 19.27
N ALA A 59 -19.98 -28.07 18.35
CA ALA A 59 -21.31 -27.50 18.18
C ALA A 59 -22.31 -28.57 17.68
N PRO A 60 -23.47 -28.76 18.36
CA PRO A 60 -24.46 -29.79 18.00
C PRO A 60 -25.07 -29.61 16.61
N ASN A 61 -25.08 -28.39 16.09
CA ASN A 61 -25.58 -28.02 14.76
C ASN A 61 -25.02 -26.65 14.33
N ASP A 62 -25.31 -26.27 13.09
CA ASP A 62 -24.79 -25.03 12.49
C ASP A 62 -25.31 -23.76 13.17
N GLN A 63 -26.55 -23.75 13.66
CA GLN A 63 -27.12 -22.60 14.37
C GLN A 63 -26.37 -22.32 15.67
N VAL A 64 -26.07 -23.36 16.46
CA VAL A 64 -25.26 -23.22 17.69
C VAL A 64 -23.84 -22.80 17.34
N ARG A 65 -23.25 -23.34 16.27
CA ARG A 65 -21.91 -22.94 15.81
C ARG A 65 -21.86 -21.45 15.47
N GLN A 66 -22.88 -20.93 14.80
CA GLN A 66 -22.99 -19.52 14.45
C GLN A 66 -23.11 -18.63 15.68
N GLN A 67 -23.97 -19.00 16.65
CA GLN A 67 -24.08 -18.27 17.92
C GLN A 67 -22.76 -18.25 18.71
N MET A 68 -22.03 -19.37 18.74
CA MET A 68 -20.70 -19.44 19.35
C MET A 68 -19.71 -18.50 18.65
N PHE A 69 -19.78 -18.42 17.32
CA PHE A 69 -18.94 -17.53 16.52
C PHE A 69 -19.25 -16.06 16.80
N GLU A 70 -20.51 -15.66 16.78
CA GLU A 70 -20.94 -14.28 17.07
C GLU A 70 -20.55 -13.85 18.49
N LYS A 71 -20.76 -14.71 19.49
CA LYS A 71 -20.34 -14.45 20.88
C LYS A 71 -18.82 -14.32 21.01
N TYR A 72 -18.05 -15.15 20.30
CA TYR A 72 -16.59 -15.02 20.28
C TYR A 72 -16.17 -13.73 19.59
N ARG A 73 -16.74 -13.42 18.42
CA ARG A 73 -16.46 -12.21 17.65
C ARG A 73 -16.70 -10.94 18.48
N SER A 74 -17.83 -10.86 19.18
CA SER A 74 -18.15 -9.73 20.06
C SER A 74 -17.13 -9.56 21.20
N ARG A 75 -16.81 -10.64 21.93
CA ARG A 75 -15.78 -10.59 22.99
C ARG A 75 -14.40 -10.24 22.45
N PHE A 76 -14.06 -10.75 21.26
CA PHE A 76 -12.79 -10.45 20.61
C PHE A 76 -12.72 -9.00 20.14
N GLN A 77 -13.84 -8.41 19.72
CA GLN A 77 -13.93 -6.99 19.41
C GLN A 77 -13.68 -6.13 20.67
N ASP A 78 -14.35 -6.41 21.79
CA ASP A 78 -14.11 -5.69 23.06
C ASP A 78 -12.64 -5.80 23.50
N TYR A 79 -12.04 -6.99 23.39
CA TYR A 79 -10.62 -7.18 23.64
C TYR A 79 -9.75 -6.27 22.74
N ARG A 80 -10.04 -6.20 21.43
CA ARG A 80 -9.30 -5.32 20.51
C ARG A 80 -9.44 -3.85 20.89
N ASP A 81 -10.65 -3.40 21.25
CA ASP A 81 -10.93 -2.02 21.64
C ASP A 81 -10.18 -1.65 22.93
N GLN A 82 -10.10 -2.57 23.89
CA GLN A 82 -9.32 -2.38 25.11
C GLN A 82 -7.80 -2.36 24.86
N VAL A 83 -7.29 -3.25 23.99
CA VAL A 83 -5.88 -3.22 23.55
C VAL A 83 -5.57 -1.89 22.88
N TRP A 84 -6.46 -1.42 22.01
CA TRP A 84 -6.33 -0.14 21.33
C TRP A 84 -6.25 1.02 22.33
N LYS A 85 -7.24 1.14 23.22
CA LYS A 85 -7.28 2.17 24.27
C LYS A 85 -6.01 2.21 25.12
N LYS A 86 -5.49 1.05 25.53
CA LYS A 86 -4.25 0.93 26.30
C LYS A 86 -3.02 1.35 25.48
N SER A 87 -3.00 1.02 24.19
CA SER A 87 -1.93 1.45 23.28
C SER A 87 -1.92 2.98 23.13
N LEU A 88 -3.09 3.62 23.02
CA LEU A 88 -3.19 5.07 22.96
C LEU A 88 -2.76 5.75 24.27
N ASP A 89 -3.06 5.15 25.42
CA ASP A 89 -2.57 5.66 26.73
C ASP A 89 -1.04 5.64 26.80
N VAL A 90 -0.40 4.55 26.37
CA VAL A 90 1.07 4.47 26.28
C VAL A 90 1.61 5.57 25.36
N LEU A 91 1.00 5.75 24.19
CA LEU A 91 1.46 6.69 23.19
C LEU A 91 1.27 8.15 23.61
N ASP A 92 0.13 8.49 24.22
CA ASP A 92 -0.15 9.84 24.74
C ASP A 92 0.82 10.21 25.87
N LYS A 93 1.06 9.30 26.83
CA LYS A 93 2.04 9.51 27.91
C LYS A 93 3.45 9.66 27.34
N SER A 94 3.82 8.84 26.36
CA SER A 94 5.09 8.90 25.65
C SER A 94 5.28 10.26 24.95
N ARG A 95 4.27 10.70 24.19
CA ARG A 95 4.22 12.02 23.53
C ARG A 95 4.38 13.17 24.54
N LYS A 96 3.66 13.12 25.66
CA LYS A 96 3.74 14.14 26.73
C LYS A 96 5.13 14.21 27.36
N LEU A 97 5.74 13.07 27.68
CA LEU A 97 7.11 12.99 28.20
C LEU A 97 8.10 13.56 27.18
N TYR A 98 8.04 13.09 25.94
CA TYR A 98 8.97 13.51 24.89
C TYR A 98 8.83 15.00 24.58
N ASN A 99 7.61 15.54 24.40
CA ASN A 99 7.41 16.96 24.11
C ASN A 99 7.91 17.87 25.23
N LYS A 100 7.82 17.43 26.49
CA LYS A 100 8.29 18.19 27.63
C LYS A 100 9.81 18.10 27.83
N TYR A 101 10.41 16.97 27.48
CA TYR A 101 11.83 16.67 27.75
C TYR A 101 12.55 15.96 26.58
N PRO A 102 12.55 16.51 25.35
CA PRO A 102 12.87 15.77 24.12
C PRO A 102 14.32 15.29 23.96
N ARG A 103 15.23 15.69 24.85
CA ARG A 103 16.68 15.36 24.80
C ARG A 103 17.20 14.76 26.11
N THR A 104 16.31 14.17 26.90
CA THR A 104 16.71 13.48 28.14
C THR A 104 16.80 11.98 27.89
N LYS A 105 17.66 11.28 28.65
CA LYS A 105 17.77 9.81 28.59
C LYS A 105 16.43 9.13 28.87
N GLN A 106 15.57 9.76 29.67
CA GLN A 106 14.24 9.29 30.02
C GLN A 106 13.31 9.33 28.81
N ALA A 107 13.31 10.44 28.06
CA ALA A 107 12.53 10.54 26.82
C ALA A 107 13.08 9.63 25.71
N GLU A 108 14.37 9.32 25.69
CA GLU A 108 14.90 8.36 24.71
C GLU A 108 14.46 6.92 24.98
N ARG A 109 14.25 6.54 26.25
CA ARG A 109 13.86 5.18 26.65
C ARG A 109 12.48 4.75 26.16
N ILE A 110 11.58 5.70 25.87
CA ILE A 110 10.22 5.40 25.39
C ILE A 110 10.17 5.14 23.88
N ILE A 111 11.19 5.55 23.13
CA ILE A 111 11.17 5.59 21.66
C ILE A 111 10.85 4.23 21.05
N PRO A 112 11.46 3.10 21.48
CA PRO A 112 11.15 1.79 20.91
C PRO A 112 9.66 1.45 20.95
N GLU A 113 9.01 1.61 22.11
CA GLU A 113 7.61 1.24 22.28
C GLU A 113 6.66 2.24 21.60
N ALA A 114 6.99 3.52 21.67
CA ALA A 114 6.23 4.56 20.96
C ALA A 114 6.25 4.31 19.44
N VAL A 115 7.40 3.97 18.85
CA VAL A 115 7.51 3.65 17.42
C VAL A 115 6.67 2.43 17.05
N ASN A 116 6.73 1.36 17.85
CA ASN A 116 5.93 0.15 17.59
C ASN A 116 4.43 0.45 17.57
N ILE A 117 3.95 1.25 18.51
CA ILE A 117 2.53 1.64 18.57
C ILE A 117 2.19 2.61 17.43
N LEU A 118 3.08 3.55 17.10
CA LEU A 118 2.90 4.47 15.97
C LEU A 118 2.66 3.71 14.66
N GLY A 119 3.48 2.71 14.37
CA GLY A 119 3.29 1.86 13.18
C GLY A 119 1.89 1.22 13.13
N LEU A 120 1.29 0.90 14.27
CA LEU A 120 -0.06 0.33 14.31
C LEU A 120 -1.18 1.36 14.10
N ILE A 121 -0.99 2.62 14.54
CA ILE A 121 -2.07 3.62 14.47
C ILE A 121 -2.27 4.25 13.10
N GLY A 122 -1.35 4.04 12.16
CA GLY A 122 -1.45 4.60 10.81
C GLY A 122 -2.77 4.25 10.11
N SER A 123 -3.38 3.11 10.45
CA SER A 123 -4.66 2.66 9.89
C SER A 123 -5.91 3.35 10.46
N ASP A 124 -5.78 4.27 11.42
CA ASP A 124 -6.89 5.07 11.95
C ASP A 124 -6.62 6.56 11.70
N PRO A 125 -7.26 7.18 10.68
CA PRO A 125 -6.93 8.55 10.26
C PRO A 125 -7.06 9.59 11.36
N GLN A 126 -8.09 9.47 12.21
CA GLN A 126 -8.36 10.41 13.29
C GLN A 126 -7.25 10.35 14.36
N THR A 127 -6.95 9.15 14.86
CA THR A 127 -5.86 8.95 15.83
C THR A 127 -4.52 9.33 15.21
N ALA A 128 -4.26 8.94 13.96
CA ALA A 128 -3.04 9.26 13.26
C ALA A 128 -2.77 10.77 13.24
N ALA A 129 -3.79 11.59 12.91
CA ALA A 129 -3.68 13.04 12.90
C ALA A 129 -3.27 13.64 14.26
N GLU A 130 -3.75 13.07 15.38
CA GLU A 130 -3.37 13.54 16.72
C GLU A 130 -1.88 13.34 17.04
N PHE A 131 -1.23 12.36 16.42
CA PHE A 131 0.16 11.98 16.70
C PHE A 131 1.15 12.40 15.62
N GLU A 132 0.72 13.10 14.58
CA GLU A 132 1.52 13.52 13.42
C GLU A 132 2.79 14.32 13.80
N ASP A 133 2.66 15.30 14.70
CA ASP A 133 3.80 16.09 15.21
C ASP A 133 4.79 15.21 15.99
N PHE A 134 4.29 14.28 16.81
CA PHE A 134 5.13 13.37 17.58
C PHE A 134 5.88 12.39 16.68
N TYR A 135 5.18 11.82 15.69
CA TYR A 135 5.75 11.00 14.63
C TYR A 135 6.91 11.71 13.94
N THR A 136 6.67 12.93 13.44
CA THR A 136 7.67 13.73 12.70
C THR A 136 8.91 14.00 13.55
N LYS A 137 8.71 14.30 14.84
CA LYS A 137 9.80 14.52 15.80
C LYS A 137 10.62 13.27 16.05
N LEU A 138 9.99 12.11 16.18
CA LEU A 138 10.68 10.84 16.38
C LEU A 138 11.47 10.42 15.14
N LEU A 139 10.88 10.53 13.95
CA LEU A 139 11.54 10.22 12.68
C LEU A 139 12.89 10.94 12.56
N LYS A 140 12.92 12.22 12.94
CA LYS A 140 14.11 13.08 12.90
C LYS A 140 15.05 12.93 14.10
N HIS A 141 14.69 12.13 15.11
CA HIS A 141 15.49 11.97 16.33
C HIS A 141 16.69 11.03 16.12
N ASN A 142 17.88 11.42 16.62
CA ASN A 142 19.13 10.68 16.39
C ASN A 142 19.17 9.28 17.01
N SER A 143 18.42 9.04 18.09
CA SER A 143 18.37 7.71 18.72
C SER A 143 17.46 6.71 17.99
N VAL A 144 16.63 7.17 17.05
CA VAL A 144 15.92 6.26 16.14
C VAL A 144 16.97 5.65 15.22
N GLY A 145 17.18 4.35 15.38
CA GLY A 145 18.11 3.56 14.58
C GLY A 145 17.44 2.90 13.38
N LYS A 146 18.24 2.23 12.55
CA LYS A 146 17.80 1.52 11.34
C LYS A 146 16.64 0.54 11.57
N ARG A 147 16.57 -0.10 12.74
CA ARG A 147 15.50 -1.06 13.06
C ARG A 147 14.11 -0.40 13.23
N PHE A 148 14.06 0.87 13.61
CA PHE A 148 12.81 1.56 13.92
C PHE A 148 12.30 2.43 12.78
N ILE A 149 13.18 2.81 11.85
CA ILE A 149 12.78 3.64 10.71
C ILE A 149 11.78 2.91 9.81
N GLU A 150 11.93 1.59 9.65
CA GLU A 150 11.02 0.76 8.86
C GLU A 150 9.59 0.83 9.43
N THR A 151 9.45 0.65 10.74
CA THR A 151 8.16 0.76 11.45
C THR A 151 7.55 2.16 11.35
N LEU A 152 8.39 3.21 11.33
CA LEU A 152 7.89 4.57 11.12
C LEU A 152 7.45 4.82 9.67
N LEU A 153 8.06 4.17 8.67
CA LEU A 153 7.57 4.29 7.30
C LEU A 153 6.29 3.47 7.08
N GLU A 154 6.11 2.36 7.79
CA GLU A 154 4.85 1.62 7.81
C GLU A 154 3.66 2.48 8.25
N TYR A 155 3.87 3.52 9.07
CA TYR A 155 2.81 4.45 9.46
C TYR A 155 2.14 5.09 8.24
N ARG A 156 2.93 5.63 7.29
CA ARG A 156 2.42 6.24 6.05
C ARG A 156 1.78 5.21 5.13
N VAL A 157 2.45 4.05 4.97
CA VAL A 157 1.96 2.95 4.12
C VAL A 157 0.60 2.46 4.60
N ARG A 158 0.44 2.21 5.91
CA ARG A 158 -0.84 1.76 6.49
C ARG A 158 -1.94 2.82 6.39
N ARG A 159 -1.58 4.10 6.50
CA ARG A 159 -2.52 5.20 6.31
C ARG A 159 -3.04 5.25 4.89
N MET A 160 -2.16 5.14 3.89
CA MET A 160 -2.57 5.01 2.48
C MET A 160 -3.48 3.79 2.27
N GLY A 161 -3.08 2.62 2.77
CA GLY A 161 -3.89 1.41 2.66
C GLY A 161 -5.29 1.56 3.26
N SER A 162 -5.42 2.25 4.39
CA SER A 162 -6.73 2.53 5.02
C SER A 162 -7.58 3.49 4.18
N ILE A 163 -6.97 4.52 3.60
CA ILE A 163 -7.66 5.47 2.71
C ILE A 163 -8.20 4.73 1.47
N ILE A 164 -7.35 3.94 0.79
CA ILE A 164 -7.74 3.14 -0.38
C ILE A 164 -8.83 2.12 -0.04
N GLN A 165 -8.74 1.49 1.13
CA GLN A 165 -9.79 0.57 1.59
C GLN A 165 -11.12 1.31 1.82
N SER A 166 -11.07 2.54 2.35
CA SER A 166 -12.29 3.35 2.57
C SER A 166 -12.94 3.79 1.26
N GLU A 167 -12.17 4.13 0.22
CA GLU A 167 -12.67 4.40 -1.13
C GLU A 167 -13.41 3.17 -1.68
N THR A 168 -12.80 1.98 -1.55
CA THR A 168 -13.43 0.72 -1.99
C THR A 168 -14.80 0.49 -1.33
N VAL A 169 -14.97 0.90 -0.06
CA VAL A 169 -16.23 0.72 0.69
C VAL A 169 -17.25 1.80 0.38
N THR A 170 -16.82 3.05 0.23
CA THR A 170 -17.71 4.23 0.11
C THR A 170 -18.01 4.61 -1.34
N GLY A 171 -17.14 4.25 -2.28
CA GLY A 171 -17.15 4.72 -3.66
C GLY A 171 -16.71 6.19 -3.82
N GLU A 172 -16.31 6.87 -2.75
CA GLU A 172 -15.79 8.24 -2.80
C GLU A 172 -14.35 8.26 -3.30
N ASP A 173 -14.04 9.11 -4.28
CA ASP A 173 -12.68 9.31 -4.76
C ASP A 173 -11.75 9.83 -3.64
N LYS A 174 -10.70 9.07 -3.33
CA LYS A 174 -9.68 9.42 -2.33
C LYS A 174 -8.30 9.69 -2.94
N SER A 175 -8.19 9.80 -4.26
CA SER A 175 -6.93 9.96 -4.98
C SER A 175 -6.07 11.13 -4.45
N ALA A 176 -6.69 12.26 -4.12
CA ALA A 176 -6.02 13.42 -3.54
C ALA A 176 -5.46 13.14 -2.13
N GLU A 177 -6.19 12.42 -1.29
CA GLU A 177 -5.74 12.04 0.06
C GLU A 177 -4.57 11.03 -0.01
N VAL A 178 -4.63 10.08 -0.95
CA VAL A 178 -3.54 9.13 -1.20
C VAL A 178 -2.30 9.86 -1.71
N LYS A 179 -2.47 10.79 -2.66
CA LYS A 179 -1.38 11.64 -3.17
C LYS A 179 -0.65 12.37 -2.04
N GLU A 180 -1.40 13.00 -1.13
CA GLU A 180 -0.82 13.69 0.02
C GLU A 180 0.04 12.75 0.89
N GLN A 181 -0.40 11.51 1.10
CA GLN A 181 0.38 10.54 1.87
C GLN A 181 1.62 10.03 1.12
N VAL A 182 1.57 9.90 -0.21
CA VAL A 182 2.74 9.57 -1.04
C VAL A 182 3.78 10.68 -0.92
N GLU A 183 3.37 11.94 -1.08
CA GLU A 183 4.26 13.10 -0.95
C GLU A 183 4.93 13.15 0.43
N LYS A 184 4.15 12.97 1.51
CA LYS A 184 4.69 12.92 2.87
C LYS A 184 5.66 11.77 3.10
N LEU A 185 5.38 10.59 2.55
CA LEU A 185 6.30 9.46 2.65
C LEU A 185 7.65 9.77 1.97
N ILE A 186 7.61 10.42 0.80
CA ILE A 186 8.82 10.81 0.08
C ILE A 186 9.62 11.82 0.90
N GLU A 187 8.96 12.83 1.48
CA GLU A 187 9.59 13.78 2.42
C GLU A 187 10.22 13.07 3.63
N ASP A 188 9.50 12.11 4.21
CA ASP A 188 9.96 11.32 5.35
C ASP A 188 11.23 10.53 4.97
N ILE A 189 11.23 9.84 3.83
CA ILE A 189 12.40 9.12 3.28
C ILE A 189 13.57 10.07 3.04
N ASP A 190 13.35 11.18 2.34
CA ASP A 190 14.39 12.16 2.02
C ASP A 190 15.04 12.72 3.28
N SER A 191 14.24 12.96 4.34
CA SER A 191 14.72 13.51 5.60
C SER A 191 15.65 12.56 6.37
N VAL A 192 15.56 11.24 6.14
CA VAL A 192 16.32 10.22 6.89
C VAL A 192 17.35 9.48 6.04
N ALA A 193 17.23 9.48 4.72
CA ALA A 193 18.10 8.71 3.83
C ALA A 193 19.59 9.05 4.01
N GLY A 194 19.92 10.31 4.31
CA GLY A 194 21.29 10.74 4.61
C GLY A 194 21.91 10.07 5.85
N ARG A 195 21.08 9.76 6.87
CA ARG A 195 21.48 9.09 8.12
C ARG A 195 21.63 7.58 7.95
N PHE A 196 20.96 7.01 6.95
CA PHE A 196 20.80 5.56 6.76
C PHE A 196 21.19 5.14 5.34
N LYS A 197 22.40 5.52 4.92
CA LYS A 197 22.94 5.13 3.61
C LYS A 197 23.02 3.61 3.48
N GLY A 198 22.64 3.07 2.33
CA GLY A 198 22.64 1.62 2.05
C GLY A 198 21.55 0.84 2.79
N VAL A 199 20.55 1.51 3.36
CA VAL A 199 19.35 0.85 3.88
C VAL A 199 18.36 0.67 2.74
N GLU A 200 18.29 -0.55 2.23
CA GLU A 200 17.39 -0.94 1.12
C GLU A 200 15.91 -0.85 1.49
N THR A 201 15.54 -0.65 2.76
CA THR A 201 14.13 -0.58 3.16
C THR A 201 13.40 0.58 2.51
N PHE A 202 14.01 1.77 2.41
CA PHE A 202 13.38 2.93 1.78
C PHE A 202 13.05 2.70 0.30
N PRO A 203 14.04 2.33 -0.54
CA PRO A 203 13.77 2.08 -1.95
C PRO A 203 12.90 0.83 -2.16
N ASN A 204 12.91 -0.18 -1.28
CA ASN A 204 11.97 -1.30 -1.37
C ASN A 204 10.53 -0.89 -1.03
N THR A 205 10.32 -0.10 0.04
CA THR A 205 8.99 0.43 0.38
C THR A 205 8.46 1.30 -0.76
N ALA A 206 9.29 2.16 -1.32
CA ALA A 206 8.93 2.98 -2.48
C ALA A 206 8.61 2.11 -3.71
N LEU A 207 9.39 1.06 -3.99
CA LEU A 207 9.14 0.14 -5.11
C LEU A 207 7.81 -0.59 -4.96
N THR A 208 7.53 -1.14 -3.76
CA THR A 208 6.26 -1.83 -3.49
C THR A 208 5.09 -0.87 -3.65
N LEU A 209 5.17 0.34 -3.09
CA LEU A 209 4.12 1.33 -3.25
C LEU A 209 3.98 1.79 -4.70
N ALA A 210 5.07 1.97 -5.44
CA ALA A 210 5.00 2.36 -6.85
C ALA A 210 4.26 1.28 -7.67
N GLN A 211 4.49 0.00 -7.35
CA GLN A 211 3.74 -1.10 -7.95
C GLN A 211 2.26 -1.04 -7.59
N GLU A 212 1.90 -0.74 -6.35
CA GLU A 212 0.50 -0.56 -5.92
C GLU A 212 -0.15 0.66 -6.60
N MET A 213 0.56 1.78 -6.69
CA MET A 213 0.08 3.01 -7.32
C MET A 213 -0.18 2.81 -8.81
N MET A 214 0.59 1.97 -9.52
CA MET A 214 0.26 1.62 -10.91
C MET A 214 -1.14 1.01 -11.07
N TYR A 215 -1.67 0.37 -10.03
CA TYR A 215 -3.05 -0.13 -10.04
C TYR A 215 -4.02 0.92 -9.52
N TYR A 216 -3.64 1.71 -8.51
CA TYR A 216 -4.54 2.70 -7.94
C TYR A 216 -4.66 3.97 -8.78
N GLU A 217 -3.56 4.71 -8.93
CA GLU A 217 -3.44 5.96 -9.68
C GLU A 217 -2.01 6.04 -10.26
N PRO A 218 -1.80 5.70 -11.54
CA PRO A 218 -0.46 5.54 -12.09
C PRO A 218 0.42 6.80 -12.03
N SER A 219 -0.18 7.98 -12.05
CA SER A 219 0.56 9.25 -11.91
C SER A 219 1.30 9.36 -10.57
N LEU A 220 0.88 8.61 -9.54
CA LEU A 220 1.56 8.56 -8.24
C LEU A 220 2.76 7.60 -8.21
N ALA A 221 2.93 6.74 -9.22
CA ALA A 221 4.05 5.81 -9.28
C ALA A 221 5.37 6.51 -9.65
N GLU A 222 5.33 7.54 -10.50
CA GLU A 222 6.51 8.27 -10.98
C GLU A 222 7.36 8.87 -9.84
N PRO A 223 6.82 9.63 -8.88
CA PRO A 223 7.65 10.19 -7.80
C PRO A 223 8.25 9.10 -6.89
N LEU A 224 7.59 7.94 -6.74
CA LEU A 224 8.14 6.79 -6.01
C LEU A 224 9.24 6.07 -6.79
N VAL A 225 9.14 6.04 -8.12
CA VAL A 225 10.20 5.55 -9.01
C VAL A 225 11.46 6.39 -8.83
N GLU A 226 11.36 7.71 -8.75
CA GLU A 226 12.52 8.59 -8.49
C GLU A 226 13.22 8.27 -7.16
N VAL A 227 12.46 7.98 -6.09
CA VAL A 227 13.01 7.53 -4.81
C VAL A 227 13.80 6.23 -4.99
N CYS A 228 13.28 5.28 -5.77
CA CYS A 228 13.97 4.02 -6.07
C CYS A 228 15.27 4.27 -6.85
N GLU A 229 15.31 5.21 -7.78
CA GLU A 229 16.54 5.55 -8.52
C GLU A 229 17.59 6.20 -7.64
N LYS A 230 17.14 7.13 -6.80
CA LYS A 230 17.98 7.94 -5.92
C LYS A 230 18.61 7.10 -4.80
N TYR A 231 17.87 6.15 -4.23
CA TYR A 231 18.29 5.41 -3.03
C TYR A 231 18.44 3.91 -3.22
N GLY A 232 17.96 3.33 -4.31
CA GLY A 232 17.97 1.88 -4.55
C GLY A 232 19.34 1.31 -4.90
N GLY A 233 19.64 0.14 -4.34
CA GLY A 233 20.72 -0.71 -4.80
C GLY A 233 20.41 -1.42 -6.12
N GLU A 234 21.33 -2.26 -6.57
CA GLU A 234 21.26 -2.97 -7.85
C GLU A 234 19.97 -3.78 -8.02
N MET A 235 19.56 -4.53 -6.98
CA MET A 235 18.34 -5.35 -7.01
C MET A 235 17.06 -4.52 -7.14
N VAL A 236 16.99 -3.34 -6.50
CA VAL A 236 15.83 -2.45 -6.65
C VAL A 236 15.81 -1.90 -8.07
N LYS A 237 16.95 -1.47 -8.62
CA LYS A 237 17.05 -0.93 -9.97
C LYS A 237 16.66 -1.94 -11.05
N GLU A 238 17.02 -3.21 -10.88
CA GLU A 238 16.59 -4.29 -11.78
C GLU A 238 15.07 -4.42 -11.81
N LYS A 239 14.42 -4.48 -10.64
CA LYS A 239 12.95 -4.55 -10.54
C LYS A 239 12.28 -3.28 -11.06
N LEU A 240 12.90 -2.13 -10.82
CA LEU A 240 12.42 -0.82 -11.26
C LEU A 240 12.37 -0.70 -12.78
N ALA A 241 13.31 -1.31 -13.51
CA ALA A 241 13.33 -1.28 -14.98
C ALA A 241 12.03 -1.83 -15.59
N GLY A 242 11.49 -2.92 -15.02
CA GLY A 242 10.20 -3.49 -15.46
C GLY A 242 9.02 -2.58 -15.16
N LEU A 243 9.05 -1.84 -14.05
CA LEU A 243 8.04 -0.86 -13.69
C LEU A 243 8.09 0.38 -14.58
N LYS A 244 9.30 0.92 -14.81
CA LYS A 244 9.53 2.04 -15.73
C LYS A 244 9.03 1.74 -17.13
N LYS A 245 9.33 0.55 -17.66
CA LYS A 245 8.79 0.12 -18.95
C LYS A 245 7.26 0.19 -19.01
N LYS A 246 6.56 -0.16 -17.92
CA LYS A 246 5.09 -0.03 -17.86
C LYS A 246 4.64 1.43 -17.77
N LEU A 247 5.33 2.24 -16.97
CA LEU A 247 5.06 3.68 -16.84
C LEU A 247 5.26 4.39 -18.19
N ASP A 248 6.33 4.09 -18.93
CA ASP A 248 6.61 4.64 -20.26
C ASP A 248 5.55 4.26 -21.31
N MET A 249 4.82 3.16 -21.07
CA MET A 249 3.70 2.78 -21.94
C MET A 249 2.47 3.67 -21.71
N LEU A 250 2.29 4.26 -20.53
CA LEU A 250 1.20 5.20 -20.27
C LEU A 250 1.39 6.46 -21.13
N GLY A 251 0.32 6.90 -21.77
CA GLY A 251 0.34 7.97 -22.76
C GLY A 251 1.01 7.62 -24.09
N SER A 252 1.62 6.44 -24.23
CA SER A 252 2.18 5.95 -25.49
C SER A 252 1.11 5.27 -26.34
N LYS A 253 1.29 5.31 -27.67
CA LYS A 253 0.40 4.62 -28.60
C LYS A 253 0.46 3.10 -28.38
N LEU A 254 -0.70 2.47 -28.25
CA LEU A 254 -0.82 1.02 -28.14
C LEU A 254 -1.24 0.44 -29.48
N GLU A 255 -0.45 -0.51 -29.98
CA GLU A 255 -0.69 -1.17 -31.26
C GLU A 255 -0.81 -2.68 -31.03
N MET A 256 -1.96 -3.23 -31.44
CA MET A 256 -2.32 -4.65 -31.32
C MET A 256 -3.18 -5.03 -32.53
N ASN A 257 -2.87 -6.17 -33.11
CA ASN A 257 -3.66 -6.85 -34.13
C ASN A 257 -4.20 -8.15 -33.54
N LEU A 258 -5.50 -8.35 -33.63
CA LEU A 258 -6.22 -9.47 -33.05
C LEU A 258 -7.07 -10.14 -34.13
N GLU A 259 -7.21 -11.45 -34.04
CA GLU A 259 -8.20 -12.20 -34.80
C GLU A 259 -9.36 -12.56 -33.85
N THR A 260 -10.56 -12.10 -34.14
CA THR A 260 -11.74 -12.40 -33.32
C THR A 260 -12.18 -13.86 -33.47
N LEU A 261 -13.04 -14.34 -32.57
CA LEU A 261 -13.52 -15.73 -32.57
C LEU A 261 -14.24 -16.17 -33.86
N ASP A 262 -14.84 -15.21 -34.58
CA ASP A 262 -15.50 -15.36 -35.88
C ASP A 262 -14.54 -15.17 -37.08
N GLY A 263 -13.25 -14.94 -36.83
CA GLY A 263 -12.19 -14.89 -37.84
C GLY A 263 -11.99 -13.51 -38.48
N LYS A 264 -12.52 -12.44 -37.88
CA LYS A 264 -12.29 -11.07 -38.35
C LYS A 264 -10.96 -10.57 -37.80
N GLU A 265 -10.11 -10.04 -38.67
CA GLU A 265 -8.93 -9.29 -38.26
C GLU A 265 -9.34 -7.88 -37.80
N ILE A 266 -8.91 -7.51 -36.60
CA ILE A 266 -9.11 -6.18 -36.02
C ILE A 266 -7.78 -5.64 -35.52
N SER A 267 -7.58 -4.33 -35.64
CA SER A 267 -6.48 -3.62 -35.03
C SER A 267 -6.99 -2.60 -34.03
N LEU A 268 -6.23 -2.32 -32.97
CA LEU A 268 -6.55 -1.19 -32.08
C LEU A 268 -6.62 0.14 -32.84
N SER A 269 -5.88 0.25 -33.95
CA SER A 269 -5.88 1.45 -34.78
C SER A 269 -7.20 1.69 -35.53
N ASP A 270 -8.01 0.65 -35.72
CA ASP A 270 -9.34 0.75 -36.35
C ASP A 270 -10.35 1.49 -35.45
N TYR A 271 -10.08 1.53 -34.14
CA TYR A 271 -10.92 2.17 -33.13
C TYR A 271 -10.43 3.58 -32.75
N ARG A 272 -9.61 4.22 -33.60
CA ARG A 272 -9.22 5.63 -33.37
C ARG A 272 -10.48 6.52 -33.40
N GLY A 273 -10.68 7.28 -32.32
CA GLY A 273 -11.90 8.06 -32.09
C GLY A 273 -12.73 7.51 -30.94
N ASP A 274 -12.58 6.22 -30.62
CA ASP A 274 -13.27 5.55 -29.55
C ASP A 274 -12.35 5.36 -28.33
N VAL A 275 -12.95 5.23 -27.16
CA VAL A 275 -12.26 4.74 -25.96
C VAL A 275 -12.33 3.22 -25.97
N VAL A 276 -11.21 2.53 -25.85
CA VAL A 276 -11.17 1.07 -25.94
C VAL A 276 -10.71 0.46 -24.61
N LEU A 277 -11.51 -0.45 -24.06
CA LEU A 277 -11.11 -1.32 -22.97
C LEU A 277 -10.46 -2.58 -23.53
N VAL A 278 -9.18 -2.81 -23.25
CA VAL A 278 -8.49 -4.09 -23.53
C VAL A 278 -8.56 -4.96 -22.27
N ASP A 279 -9.26 -6.09 -22.35
CA ASP A 279 -9.52 -6.98 -21.20
C ASP A 279 -8.83 -8.34 -21.36
N PHE A 280 -7.79 -8.59 -20.55
CA PHE A 280 -7.16 -9.91 -20.44
C PHE A 280 -7.89 -10.74 -19.39
N TRP A 281 -8.55 -11.82 -19.82
CA TRP A 281 -9.49 -12.57 -18.98
C TRP A 281 -9.52 -14.06 -19.33
N ALA A 282 -10.30 -14.85 -18.58
CA ALA A 282 -10.62 -16.24 -18.92
C ALA A 282 -11.88 -16.73 -18.20
N THR A 283 -12.55 -17.75 -18.74
CA THR A 283 -13.76 -18.34 -18.11
C THR A 283 -13.47 -19.01 -16.76
N TRP A 284 -12.28 -19.55 -16.59
CA TRP A 284 -11.82 -20.18 -15.34
C TRP A 284 -11.36 -19.18 -14.27
N CYS A 285 -11.35 -17.88 -14.58
CA CYS A 285 -10.97 -16.82 -13.65
C CYS A 285 -12.20 -16.27 -12.92
N GLY A 286 -12.41 -16.71 -11.68
CA GLY A 286 -13.54 -16.26 -10.84
C GLY A 286 -13.73 -14.74 -10.79
N PRO A 287 -12.70 -13.94 -10.45
CA PRO A 287 -12.82 -12.48 -10.44
C PRO A 287 -13.11 -11.85 -11.81
N CYS A 288 -12.73 -12.51 -12.91
CA CYS A 288 -13.06 -12.06 -14.27
C CYS A 288 -14.55 -12.25 -14.53
N VAL A 289 -15.08 -13.44 -14.20
CA VAL A 289 -16.51 -13.78 -14.32
C VAL A 289 -17.38 -12.85 -13.47
N GLU A 290 -16.95 -12.52 -12.24
CA GLU A 290 -17.65 -11.58 -11.36
C GLU A 290 -17.77 -10.17 -11.95
N LYS A 291 -16.87 -9.75 -12.85
CA LYS A 291 -16.91 -8.43 -13.50
C LYS A 291 -17.81 -8.36 -14.73
N VAL A 292 -18.17 -9.49 -15.33
CA VAL A 292 -18.97 -9.52 -16.58
C VAL A 292 -20.26 -8.69 -16.50
N PRO A 293 -21.08 -8.77 -15.43
CA PRO A 293 -22.28 -7.94 -15.34
C PRO A 293 -21.97 -6.44 -15.42
N HIS A 294 -20.91 -5.99 -14.72
CA HIS A 294 -20.51 -4.58 -14.76
C HIS A 294 -19.99 -4.15 -16.13
N LEU A 295 -19.26 -5.02 -16.83
CA LEU A 295 -18.81 -4.75 -18.21
C LEU A 295 -20.00 -4.61 -19.16
N LYS A 296 -21.04 -5.45 -19.03
CA LYS A 296 -22.28 -5.32 -19.81
C LYS A 296 -22.96 -3.96 -19.55
N ASP A 297 -23.11 -3.58 -18.28
CA ASP A 297 -23.73 -2.30 -17.91
C ASP A 297 -22.99 -1.09 -18.50
N VAL A 298 -21.66 -1.11 -18.51
CA VAL A 298 -20.84 -0.04 -19.10
C VAL A 298 -20.93 -0.09 -20.63
N TYR A 299 -20.82 -1.28 -21.23
CA TYR A 299 -20.88 -1.44 -22.67
C TYR A 299 -22.22 -0.95 -23.24
N GLU A 300 -23.35 -1.37 -22.66
CA GLU A 300 -24.70 -0.93 -23.08
C GLU A 300 -24.86 0.60 -23.03
N LYS A 301 -24.25 1.27 -22.03
CA LYS A 301 -24.37 2.73 -21.87
C LYS A 301 -23.52 3.53 -22.86
N TYR A 302 -22.39 2.99 -23.30
CA TYR A 302 -21.35 3.76 -24.00
C TYR A 302 -20.95 3.23 -25.38
N SER A 303 -21.32 2.00 -25.77
CA SER A 303 -20.93 1.41 -27.06
C SER A 303 -21.32 2.30 -28.24
N ASP A 304 -22.58 2.75 -28.28
CA ASP A 304 -23.12 3.67 -29.30
C ASP A 304 -22.55 5.11 -29.21
N LYS A 305 -21.68 5.39 -28.23
CA LYS A 305 -21.12 6.71 -27.96
C LYS A 305 -19.60 6.75 -28.17
N GLY A 306 -19.02 5.72 -28.77
CA GLY A 306 -17.58 5.61 -29.03
C GLY A 306 -16.82 4.96 -27.87
N PHE A 307 -17.33 3.85 -27.36
CA PHE A 307 -16.63 2.95 -26.44
C PHE A 307 -16.66 1.53 -26.99
N GLU A 308 -15.57 0.79 -26.85
CA GLU A 308 -15.48 -0.61 -27.27
C GLU A 308 -14.72 -1.45 -26.24
N ILE A 309 -15.01 -2.76 -26.18
CA ILE A 309 -14.24 -3.72 -25.39
C ILE A 309 -13.57 -4.73 -26.32
N LEU A 310 -12.24 -4.80 -26.30
CA LEU A 310 -11.48 -5.84 -26.97
C LEU A 310 -10.96 -6.83 -25.94
N ALA A 311 -11.62 -7.98 -25.84
CA ALA A 311 -11.27 -8.99 -24.86
C ALA A 311 -10.30 -10.04 -25.42
N ILE A 312 -9.25 -10.36 -24.67
CA ILE A 312 -8.21 -11.34 -24.99
C ILE A 312 -8.35 -12.48 -24.00
N SER A 313 -8.87 -13.61 -24.48
CA SER A 313 -9.09 -14.80 -23.66
C SER A 313 -7.80 -15.61 -23.49
N LEU A 314 -7.53 -15.98 -22.24
CA LEU A 314 -6.50 -16.93 -21.82
C LEU A 314 -7.06 -18.35 -21.60
N ASP A 315 -8.27 -18.63 -22.10
CA ASP A 315 -8.84 -19.96 -22.07
C ASP A 315 -7.99 -20.97 -22.84
N ASN A 316 -8.11 -22.24 -22.46
CA ASN A 316 -7.48 -23.35 -23.20
C ASN A 316 -8.43 -24.00 -24.21
N SER A 317 -9.74 -23.74 -24.08
CA SER A 317 -10.80 -24.37 -24.86
C SER A 317 -11.64 -23.33 -25.58
N LYS A 318 -11.62 -23.35 -26.92
CA LYS A 318 -12.44 -22.46 -27.75
C LYS A 318 -13.93 -22.72 -27.55
N GLU A 319 -14.31 -23.96 -27.27
CA GLU A 319 -15.70 -24.38 -27.07
C GLU A 319 -16.26 -23.85 -25.75
N ASP A 320 -15.51 -24.00 -24.65
CA ASP A 320 -15.93 -23.50 -23.33
C ASP A 320 -16.08 -21.97 -23.35
N LEU A 321 -15.11 -21.28 -23.96
CA LEU A 321 -15.18 -19.84 -24.17
C LEU A 321 -16.43 -19.43 -24.96
N LYS A 322 -16.72 -20.10 -26.08
CA LYS A 322 -17.90 -19.81 -26.90
C LYS A 322 -19.22 -20.05 -26.15
N ASN A 323 -19.29 -21.14 -25.38
CA ASN A 323 -20.46 -21.47 -24.57
C ASN A 323 -20.69 -20.39 -23.50
N PHE A 324 -19.63 -19.98 -22.80
CA PHE A 324 -19.69 -18.92 -21.79
C PHE A 324 -20.12 -17.58 -22.39
N ILE A 325 -19.50 -17.14 -23.49
CA ILE A 325 -19.86 -15.90 -24.18
C ILE A 325 -21.34 -15.87 -24.55
N LYS A 326 -21.86 -17.00 -25.07
CA LYS A 326 -23.26 -17.14 -25.44
C LYS A 326 -24.19 -17.14 -24.22
N GLU A 327 -23.82 -17.84 -23.15
CA GLU A 327 -24.59 -17.91 -21.91
C GLU A 327 -24.69 -16.55 -21.22
N HIS A 328 -23.61 -15.78 -21.24
CA HIS A 328 -23.54 -14.46 -20.60
C HIS A 328 -23.91 -13.29 -21.53
N GLU A 329 -24.22 -13.57 -22.80
CA GLU A 329 -24.56 -12.59 -23.84
C GLU A 329 -23.52 -11.47 -23.93
N MET A 330 -22.25 -11.85 -24.07
CA MET A 330 -21.15 -10.89 -24.25
C MET A 330 -21.09 -10.47 -25.73
N GLU A 331 -21.41 -9.22 -26.02
CA GLU A 331 -21.60 -8.72 -27.39
C GLU A 331 -20.33 -8.14 -28.04
N TRP A 332 -19.31 -7.87 -27.24
CA TRP A 332 -18.07 -7.25 -27.71
C TRP A 332 -17.08 -8.28 -28.30
N PRO A 333 -16.14 -7.84 -29.16
CA PRO A 333 -15.15 -8.72 -29.78
C PRO A 333 -14.28 -9.51 -28.79
N GLN A 334 -14.05 -10.79 -29.13
CA GLN A 334 -13.29 -11.74 -28.32
C GLN A 334 -12.17 -12.35 -29.16
N HIS A 335 -10.92 -12.20 -28.71
CA HIS A 335 -9.74 -12.84 -29.29
C HIS A 335 -9.39 -14.12 -28.52
N PHE A 336 -9.09 -15.18 -29.25
CA PHE A 336 -8.63 -16.46 -28.70
C PHE A 336 -7.63 -17.11 -29.66
N ASP A 337 -6.42 -17.39 -29.18
CA ASP A 337 -5.37 -18.06 -29.94
C ASP A 337 -5.01 -19.46 -29.38
N GLY A 338 -5.67 -19.87 -28.28
CA GLY A 338 -5.41 -21.14 -27.59
C GLY A 338 -4.05 -21.22 -26.91
N LYS A 339 -3.31 -20.11 -26.77
CA LYS A 339 -1.98 -20.09 -26.15
C LYS A 339 -2.00 -19.75 -24.67
N SER A 340 -3.14 -19.32 -24.13
CA SER A 340 -3.27 -18.94 -22.72
C SER A 340 -2.15 -17.95 -22.29
N TRP A 341 -1.41 -18.25 -21.23
CA TRP A 341 -0.27 -17.44 -20.77
C TRP A 341 0.88 -17.30 -21.78
N GLU A 342 0.92 -18.14 -22.82
CA GLU A 342 1.90 -18.05 -23.91
C GLU A 342 1.48 -17.08 -25.03
N ASN A 343 0.31 -16.45 -24.93
CA ASN A 343 -0.16 -15.42 -25.86
C ASN A 343 0.89 -14.30 -26.02
N GLU A 344 1.03 -13.79 -27.24
CA GLU A 344 2.10 -12.84 -27.56
C GLU A 344 1.97 -11.52 -26.79
N TYR A 345 0.75 -11.03 -26.56
CA TYR A 345 0.49 -9.79 -25.84
C TYR A 345 0.68 -9.98 -24.34
N VAL A 346 0.29 -11.13 -23.78
CA VAL A 346 0.60 -11.50 -22.40
C VAL A 346 2.11 -11.41 -22.15
N LYS A 347 2.93 -12.00 -23.03
CA LYS A 347 4.40 -11.93 -22.92
C LYS A 347 4.95 -10.53 -23.18
N LYS A 348 4.54 -9.88 -24.27
CA LYS A 348 5.02 -8.55 -24.69
C LYS A 348 4.81 -7.51 -23.60
N PHE A 349 3.64 -7.55 -22.96
CA PHE A 349 3.21 -6.60 -21.94
C PHE A 349 3.46 -7.08 -20.51
N ASN A 350 4.02 -8.29 -20.33
CA ASN A 350 4.32 -8.87 -19.02
C ASN A 350 3.08 -8.85 -18.10
N ILE A 351 1.97 -9.37 -18.64
CA ILE A 351 0.73 -9.61 -17.90
C ILE A 351 0.96 -10.80 -16.98
N ARG A 352 0.82 -10.59 -15.67
CA ARG A 352 1.16 -11.59 -14.63
C ARG A 352 -0.05 -12.11 -13.86
N GLY A 353 -1.23 -11.61 -14.17
CA GLY A 353 -2.48 -11.92 -13.49
C GLY A 353 -3.66 -11.46 -14.33
N ILE A 354 -4.80 -12.10 -14.13
CA ILE A 354 -6.08 -11.72 -14.71
C ILE A 354 -7.13 -11.60 -13.59
N PRO A 355 -8.13 -10.70 -13.72
CA PRO A 355 -8.33 -9.78 -14.84
C PRO A 355 -7.25 -8.70 -14.90
N THR A 356 -6.82 -8.34 -16.11
CA THR A 356 -6.05 -7.10 -16.35
C THR A 356 -6.79 -6.29 -17.40
N MET A 357 -7.23 -5.09 -17.02
CA MET A 357 -8.10 -4.24 -17.84
C MET A 357 -7.40 -2.91 -18.11
N TRP A 358 -7.18 -2.58 -19.37
CA TRP A 358 -6.49 -1.37 -19.80
C TRP A 358 -7.43 -0.47 -20.60
N LEU A 359 -7.41 0.84 -20.34
CA LEU A 359 -8.13 1.81 -21.18
C LEU A 359 -7.17 2.46 -22.16
N VAL A 360 -7.61 2.54 -23.41
CA VAL A 360 -6.96 3.26 -24.49
C VAL A 360 -7.82 4.46 -24.83
N ASP A 361 -7.23 5.65 -24.89
CA ASP A 361 -7.92 6.88 -25.23
C ASP A 361 -8.27 6.98 -26.73
N LYS A 362 -9.08 7.97 -27.10
CA LYS A 362 -9.49 8.25 -28.49
C LYS A 362 -8.34 8.48 -29.48
N LYS A 363 -7.12 8.74 -29.00
CA LYS A 363 -5.92 8.92 -29.84
C LYS A 363 -5.15 7.61 -30.03
N GLY A 364 -5.63 6.51 -29.44
CA GLY A 364 -5.00 5.20 -29.45
C GLY A 364 -3.86 5.08 -28.43
N ARG A 365 -3.86 5.89 -27.35
CA ARG A 365 -2.82 5.87 -26.33
C ARG A 365 -3.31 5.15 -25.09
N LEU A 366 -2.45 4.35 -24.47
CA LEU A 366 -2.77 3.68 -23.21
C LEU A 366 -2.96 4.74 -22.11
N ALA A 367 -4.19 4.90 -21.64
CA ALA A 367 -4.56 5.91 -20.65
C ALA A 367 -4.57 5.33 -19.23
N ASP A 368 -4.93 4.06 -19.07
CA ASP A 368 -5.04 3.42 -17.76
C ASP A 368 -4.66 1.93 -17.83
N MET A 369 -3.96 1.41 -16.82
CA MET A 369 -3.51 0.01 -16.73
C MET A 369 -4.27 -0.83 -15.69
N ASN A 370 -5.24 -0.23 -14.99
CA ASN A 370 -6.14 -0.87 -14.05
C ASN A 370 -7.54 -0.22 -14.12
N ALA A 371 -8.17 -0.34 -15.27
CA ALA A 371 -9.53 0.13 -15.49
C ALA A 371 -10.58 -0.67 -14.72
N SER A 372 -10.15 -1.71 -14.00
CA SER A 372 -11.04 -2.59 -13.25
C SER A 372 -11.70 -1.89 -12.05
N SER A 373 -11.09 -0.84 -11.52
CA SER A 373 -11.68 0.09 -10.55
C SER A 373 -12.20 1.34 -11.28
N ARG A 374 -13.39 1.81 -10.90
CA ARG A 374 -14.00 3.05 -11.43
C ARG A 374 -14.13 3.08 -12.96
N LEU A 375 -14.37 1.92 -13.60
CA LEU A 375 -14.42 1.78 -15.06
C LEU A 375 -15.32 2.83 -15.72
N GLU A 376 -16.59 2.92 -15.29
CA GLU A 376 -17.55 3.86 -15.88
C GLU A 376 -17.09 5.32 -15.79
N GLU A 377 -16.47 5.71 -14.69
CA GLU A 377 -15.97 7.07 -14.48
C GLU A 377 -14.79 7.37 -15.40
N LYS A 378 -13.79 6.49 -15.43
CA LYS A 378 -12.62 6.61 -16.32
C LYS A 378 -13.04 6.64 -17.79
N VAL A 379 -14.03 5.83 -18.18
CA VAL A 379 -14.61 5.88 -19.53
C VAL A 379 -15.24 7.25 -19.79
N LYS A 380 -16.07 7.78 -18.89
CA LYS A 380 -16.65 9.14 -19.04
C LYS A 380 -15.59 10.23 -19.17
N GLU A 381 -14.52 10.16 -18.40
CA GLU A 381 -13.42 11.15 -18.44
C GLU A 381 -12.71 11.13 -19.79
N LEU A 382 -12.42 9.95 -20.34
CA LEU A 382 -11.76 9.80 -21.64
C LEU A 382 -12.69 10.09 -22.83
N MET A 383 -14.01 10.10 -22.59
CA MET A 383 -15.02 10.42 -23.60
C MET A 383 -15.29 11.91 -23.75
N GLN A 384 -14.93 12.75 -22.77
CA GLN A 384 -14.98 14.22 -22.87
C GLN A 384 -13.93 14.75 -23.84
#